data_AF-A0A1F4DEZ0-F1
#
_entry.id   AF-A0A1F4DEZ0-F1
#
_cell.length_a   1.000
_cell.length_b   1.000
_cell.length_c   1.000
_cell.angle_alpha   90.00
_cell.angle_beta   90.00
_cell.angle_gamma   90.00
#
_symmetry.space_group_name_H-M   'P 1'
#
loop_
_entity.id
_entity.type
_entity.pdbx_description
1 polymer ?
#
loop_
_entity_poly.entity_id
_entity_poly.type
_entity_poly.pdbx_seq_one_letter_code
_entity_poly.pdbx_strand_id
1 'polypeptide(L)'
;MNWDVVLESALESVGLTQDTNGTPRLPQKWPEWFAAWTQPDPVPTIGNKTFRLIKPHGCVSKLLNGHSTFLIATKELGSIGAQWGPNHAWLQSDFMRRPLVTAGWRASEGYIQDIVRDTMKKGTLGATGQADTLSIVDIRNEPWPEQASLMTCYGKDKGTAYVQIEKTQFPLLDDLFIWLQTRYGLNCLVKIFDGKDQEIANTLRGHLEVLKAPDCGLLFNKWFDDFLPVWVRLCFNSGRLLFVVNANNLPSNAIPTHRRDEHIPWGDHDVLRPDLSAAGYLLNALLKSDRNWDFSEFPGGLWDISERRLILPLPAWKPERPLQLSALKPLVESRHWSHKGKIKHLSILPVSDDPNQNLPNVNTTMNWQGQIAQMMKSAWLGNPENIQVVDLEALRSAT
;
A
#
# COMPACT_ATOMS: atom_id res chain seq x y z
N MET A 1 -21.17 -2.61 -6.63
CA MET A 1 -22.23 -2.42 -7.67
C MET A 1 -21.92 -3.20 -8.93
N ASN A 2 -20.65 -3.51 -9.21
CA ASN A 2 -20.26 -4.26 -10.39
C ASN A 2 -20.52 -5.78 -10.22
N TRP A 3 -20.77 -6.45 -11.35
CA TRP A 3 -20.93 -7.91 -11.43
C TRP A 3 -19.63 -8.65 -11.75
N ASP A 4 -18.68 -7.99 -12.40
CA ASP A 4 -17.36 -8.53 -12.79
C ASP A 4 -16.53 -8.97 -11.59
N VAL A 5 -15.47 -9.76 -11.81
CA VAL A 5 -14.60 -10.27 -10.74
C VAL A 5 -13.28 -9.51 -10.60
N VAL A 6 -13.21 -8.27 -11.10
CA VAL A 6 -11.94 -7.53 -11.18
C VAL A 6 -11.36 -7.27 -9.78
N LEU A 7 -12.21 -6.89 -8.82
CA LEU A 7 -11.78 -6.67 -7.44
C LEU A 7 -11.39 -7.96 -6.74
N GLU A 8 -12.08 -9.07 -6.98
CA GLU A 8 -11.67 -10.38 -6.48
C GLU A 8 -10.27 -10.76 -7.00
N SER A 9 -10.05 -10.66 -8.30
CA SER A 9 -8.74 -10.94 -8.91
C SER A 9 -7.63 -10.02 -8.37
N ALA A 10 -7.95 -8.75 -8.12
CA ALA A 10 -7.00 -7.81 -7.51
C ALA A 10 -6.67 -8.18 -6.06
N LEU A 11 -7.65 -8.65 -5.28
CA LEU A 11 -7.41 -9.13 -3.90
C LEU A 11 -6.56 -10.40 -3.91
N GLU A 12 -6.79 -11.30 -4.85
CA GLU A 12 -5.98 -12.52 -5.03
C GLU A 12 -4.54 -12.21 -5.45
N SER A 13 -4.34 -11.24 -6.34
CA SER A 13 -3.01 -10.86 -6.81
C SER A 13 -2.13 -10.28 -5.70
N VAL A 14 -2.74 -9.64 -4.70
CA VAL A 14 -2.03 -9.10 -3.53
C VAL A 14 -1.88 -10.11 -2.37
N GLY A 15 -2.31 -11.36 -2.57
CA GLY A 15 -2.08 -12.48 -1.64
C GLY A 15 -3.27 -12.85 -0.76
N LEU A 16 -4.44 -12.22 -0.91
CA LEU A 16 -5.64 -12.61 -0.13
C LEU A 16 -6.31 -13.83 -0.76
N THR A 17 -6.90 -14.69 0.07
CA THR A 17 -7.57 -15.91 -0.39
C THR A 17 -9.07 -15.91 -0.07
N GLN A 18 -9.89 -16.56 -0.89
CA GLN A 18 -11.35 -16.56 -0.69
C GLN A 18 -11.81 -17.46 0.48
N ASP A 19 -10.98 -18.39 0.96
CA ASP A 19 -11.34 -19.43 1.93
C ASP A 19 -11.03 -19.03 3.39
N THR A 20 -12.07 -18.81 4.19
CA THR A 20 -11.96 -18.41 5.60
C THR A 20 -11.71 -19.56 6.59
N ASN A 21 -11.61 -20.81 6.13
CA ASN A 21 -11.55 -22.00 7.01
C ASN A 21 -10.11 -22.46 7.36
N GLY A 22 -9.09 -21.75 6.87
CA GLY A 22 -7.70 -22.06 7.15
C GLY A 22 -7.25 -21.70 8.57
N THR A 23 -6.27 -22.43 9.10
CA THR A 23 -5.50 -21.95 10.26
C THR A 23 -4.82 -20.63 9.87
N PRO A 24 -4.95 -19.56 10.67
CA PRO A 24 -4.41 -18.27 10.28
C PRO A 24 -2.89 -18.34 10.13
N ARG A 25 -2.40 -17.93 8.96
CA ARG A 25 -0.97 -17.96 8.63
C ARG A 25 -0.30 -16.62 8.86
N LEU A 26 -1.05 -15.53 8.93
CA LEU A 26 -0.53 -14.17 9.08
C LEU A 26 -0.85 -13.57 10.46
N PRO A 27 -0.26 -12.43 10.87
CA PRO A 27 -0.60 -11.73 12.12
C PRO A 27 -2.07 -11.32 12.21
N GLN A 28 -2.57 -11.06 13.43
CA GLN A 28 -4.01 -10.87 13.68
C GLN A 28 -4.63 -9.69 12.89
N LYS A 29 -3.86 -8.63 12.68
CA LYS A 29 -4.32 -7.42 11.97
C LYS A 29 -4.16 -7.48 10.46
N TRP A 30 -3.56 -8.54 9.94
CA TRP A 30 -3.31 -8.68 8.51
C TRP A 30 -4.52 -9.33 7.84
N PRO A 31 -5.10 -8.70 6.81
CA PRO A 31 -6.06 -9.37 5.96
C PRO A 31 -5.39 -10.58 5.31
N GLU A 32 -5.95 -11.76 5.52
CA GLU A 32 -5.49 -13.01 4.92
C GLU A 32 -6.53 -13.53 3.91
N TRP A 33 -7.77 -13.12 4.13
CA TRP A 33 -8.90 -13.59 3.37
C TRP A 33 -9.68 -12.44 2.77
N PHE A 34 -10.46 -12.74 1.74
CA PHE A 34 -11.57 -11.89 1.35
C PHE A 34 -12.85 -12.72 1.22
N ALA A 35 -13.99 -12.09 1.48
CA ALA A 35 -15.29 -12.73 1.32
C ALA A 35 -16.18 -11.83 0.47
N ALA A 36 -16.60 -12.35 -0.68
CA ALA A 36 -17.53 -11.70 -1.58
C ALA A 36 -18.98 -12.03 -1.19
N TRP A 37 -19.70 -11.02 -0.70
CA TRP A 37 -21.12 -11.11 -0.41
C TRP A 37 -21.95 -10.69 -1.64
N THR A 38 -23.01 -11.46 -1.90
CA THR A 38 -24.02 -11.22 -2.93
C THR A 38 -25.39 -11.54 -2.36
N GLN A 39 -26.44 -10.88 -2.84
CA GLN A 39 -27.81 -11.33 -2.57
C GLN A 39 -28.06 -12.72 -3.22
N PRO A 40 -28.84 -13.62 -2.58
CA PRO A 40 -29.52 -13.49 -1.28
C PRO A 40 -28.72 -14.03 -0.08
N ASP A 41 -27.41 -14.28 -0.25
CA ASP A 41 -26.62 -14.96 0.78
C ASP A 41 -26.65 -14.19 2.11
N PRO A 42 -26.66 -14.88 3.26
CA PRO A 42 -26.43 -14.21 4.54
C PRO A 42 -25.04 -13.58 4.55
N VAL A 43 -24.88 -12.41 5.19
CA VAL A 43 -23.53 -11.84 5.36
C VAL A 43 -22.69 -12.79 6.20
N PRO A 44 -21.50 -13.18 5.73
CA PRO A 44 -20.67 -14.07 6.52
C PRO A 44 -20.24 -13.35 7.81
N THR A 45 -20.33 -14.07 8.94
CA THR A 45 -19.72 -13.64 10.19
C THR A 45 -18.21 -13.67 10.00
N ILE A 46 -17.68 -12.54 9.60
CA ILE A 46 -16.30 -12.41 9.18
C ILE A 46 -15.42 -12.13 10.40
N GLY A 47 -14.36 -12.94 10.55
CA GLY A 47 -13.31 -12.70 11.53
C GLY A 47 -12.47 -11.46 11.18
N ASN A 48 -11.63 -11.02 12.11
CA ASN A 48 -10.84 -9.78 11.99
C ASN A 48 -9.84 -9.73 10.81
N LYS A 49 -9.69 -10.82 10.05
CA LYS A 49 -8.71 -10.98 8.97
C LYS A 49 -9.32 -11.09 7.57
N THR A 50 -10.64 -10.89 7.42
CA THR A 50 -11.28 -11.01 6.10
C THR A 50 -11.68 -9.64 5.59
N PHE A 51 -11.17 -9.29 4.42
CA PHE A 51 -11.65 -8.15 3.64
C PHE A 51 -13.05 -8.45 3.10
N ARG A 52 -14.00 -7.54 3.33
CA ARG A 52 -15.39 -7.72 2.89
C ARG A 52 -15.58 -7.08 1.53
N LEU A 53 -15.97 -7.86 0.52
CA LEU A 53 -16.35 -7.35 -0.79
C LEU A 53 -17.86 -7.46 -0.96
N ILE A 54 -18.55 -6.32 -1.13
CA ILE A 54 -20.01 -6.28 -1.18
C ILE A 54 -20.49 -6.02 -2.61
N LYS A 55 -21.21 -6.99 -3.15
CA LYS A 55 -21.68 -7.01 -4.54
C LYS A 55 -23.20 -7.14 -4.58
N PRO A 56 -23.92 -6.04 -4.29
CA PRO A 56 -25.36 -6.08 -4.06
C PRO A 56 -26.15 -6.47 -5.31
N HIS A 57 -25.59 -6.27 -6.51
CA HIS A 57 -26.26 -6.58 -7.78
C HIS A 57 -26.00 -8.02 -8.27
N GLY A 58 -25.17 -8.79 -7.55
CA GLY A 58 -24.74 -10.14 -7.94
C GLY A 58 -23.26 -10.21 -8.36
N CYS A 59 -22.80 -11.41 -8.72
CA CYS A 59 -21.42 -11.67 -9.13
C CYS A 59 -21.37 -12.74 -10.23
N VAL A 60 -20.60 -12.49 -11.30
CA VAL A 60 -20.44 -13.40 -12.44
C VAL A 60 -19.93 -14.78 -11.99
N SER A 61 -18.95 -14.82 -11.09
CA SER A 61 -18.41 -16.10 -10.57
C SER A 61 -19.48 -16.95 -9.88
N LYS A 62 -20.34 -16.33 -9.06
CA LYS A 62 -21.44 -17.07 -8.41
C LYS A 62 -22.56 -17.46 -9.36
N LEU A 63 -22.83 -16.65 -10.39
CA LEU A 63 -23.79 -17.01 -11.44
C LEU A 63 -23.34 -18.26 -12.19
N LEU A 64 -22.05 -18.33 -12.58
CA LEU A 64 -21.48 -19.48 -13.29
C LEU A 64 -21.59 -20.77 -12.48
N ASN A 65 -21.52 -20.68 -11.15
CA ASN A 65 -21.68 -21.81 -10.25
C ASN A 65 -23.15 -22.13 -9.92
N GLY A 66 -24.12 -21.46 -10.54
CA GLY A 66 -25.56 -21.68 -10.29
C GLY A 66 -26.06 -21.18 -8.94
N HIS A 67 -25.30 -20.30 -8.27
CA HIS A 67 -25.54 -19.86 -6.89
C HIS A 67 -26.03 -18.41 -6.77
N SER A 68 -26.28 -17.70 -7.86
CA SER A 68 -26.72 -16.29 -7.80
C SER A 68 -27.52 -15.86 -9.01
N THR A 69 -28.24 -14.74 -8.87
CA THR A 69 -28.95 -14.04 -9.94
C THR A 69 -28.41 -12.62 -10.06
N PHE A 70 -28.45 -12.03 -11.26
CA PHE A 70 -28.16 -10.61 -11.42
C PHE A 70 -29.41 -9.79 -11.15
N LEU A 71 -29.25 -8.75 -10.34
CA LEU A 71 -30.27 -7.71 -10.16
C LEU A 71 -29.93 -6.60 -11.16
N ILE A 72 -30.83 -6.38 -12.12
CA ILE A 72 -30.61 -5.41 -13.21
C ILE A 72 -31.80 -4.45 -13.31
N ALA A 73 -33.02 -4.93 -13.09
CA ALA A 73 -34.22 -4.11 -13.24
C ALA A 73 -34.39 -3.16 -12.04
N THR A 74 -34.90 -1.95 -12.30
CA THR A 74 -35.14 -0.92 -11.26
C THR A 74 -35.97 -1.44 -10.08
N LYS A 75 -36.96 -2.30 -10.34
CA LYS A 75 -37.78 -2.93 -9.29
C LYS A 75 -36.96 -3.89 -8.41
N GLU A 76 -36.04 -4.63 -9.00
CA GLU A 76 -35.14 -5.56 -8.30
C GLU A 76 -34.15 -4.76 -7.45
N LEU A 77 -33.53 -3.73 -8.03
CA LEU A 77 -32.63 -2.82 -7.33
C LEU A 77 -33.32 -2.08 -6.17
N GLY A 78 -34.58 -1.65 -6.36
CA GLY A 78 -35.38 -1.01 -5.31
C GLY A 78 -35.70 -1.93 -4.13
N SER A 79 -35.66 -3.25 -4.33
CA SER A 79 -35.88 -4.23 -3.26
C SER A 79 -34.65 -4.48 -2.38
N ILE A 80 -33.46 -4.09 -2.87
CA ILE A 80 -32.18 -4.29 -2.18
C ILE A 80 -32.21 -3.63 -0.81
N GLY A 81 -32.64 -2.37 -0.68
CA GLY A 81 -32.62 -1.64 0.59
C GLY A 81 -33.39 -2.34 1.73
N ALA A 82 -34.55 -2.95 1.42
CA ALA A 82 -35.34 -3.71 2.40
C ALA A 82 -34.67 -5.04 2.80
N GLN A 83 -33.85 -5.60 1.92
CA GLN A 83 -33.17 -6.89 2.10
C GLN A 83 -31.80 -6.75 2.78
N TRP A 84 -31.36 -5.54 3.13
CA TRP A 84 -30.07 -5.33 3.78
C TRP A 84 -30.05 -5.76 5.24
N GLY A 85 -31.18 -5.80 5.96
CA GLY A 85 -31.27 -6.37 7.31
C GLY A 85 -30.08 -6.00 8.23
N PRO A 86 -29.36 -6.97 8.83
CA PRO A 86 -28.16 -6.73 9.67
C PRO A 86 -27.00 -5.99 8.97
N ASN A 87 -26.94 -6.03 7.64
CA ASN A 87 -25.86 -5.42 6.83
C ASN A 87 -25.97 -3.90 6.81
N HIS A 88 -27.20 -3.39 6.97
CA HIS A 88 -27.46 -1.97 7.09
C HIS A 88 -26.75 -1.38 8.31
N ALA A 89 -26.78 -2.08 9.45
CA ALA A 89 -26.09 -1.64 10.67
C ALA A 89 -24.57 -1.69 10.55
N TRP A 90 -24.02 -2.70 9.85
CA TRP A 90 -22.58 -2.75 9.61
C TRP A 90 -22.11 -1.65 8.65
N LEU A 91 -22.80 -1.43 7.51
CA LEU A 91 -22.44 -0.35 6.58
C LEU A 91 -22.59 1.02 7.23
N GLN A 92 -23.63 1.23 8.04
CA GLN A 92 -23.76 2.42 8.89
C GLN A 92 -22.54 2.57 9.81
N SER A 93 -22.14 1.51 10.52
CA SER A 93 -20.96 1.53 11.39
C SER A 93 -19.67 1.85 10.65
N ASP A 94 -19.47 1.27 9.46
CA ASP A 94 -18.26 1.48 8.66
C ASP A 94 -18.20 2.91 8.11
N PHE A 95 -19.29 3.41 7.53
CA PHE A 95 -19.40 4.80 7.05
C PHE A 95 -19.25 5.85 8.16
N MET A 96 -19.61 5.54 9.41
CA MET A 96 -19.36 6.44 10.55
C MET A 96 -17.89 6.44 10.99
N ARG A 97 -17.17 5.34 10.79
CA ARG A 97 -15.82 5.13 11.37
C ARG A 97 -14.69 5.35 10.38
N ARG A 98 -14.99 5.35 9.08
CA ARG A 98 -13.97 5.35 8.03
C ARG A 98 -14.26 6.40 6.96
N PRO A 99 -13.22 7.02 6.38
CA PRO A 99 -13.36 7.83 5.17
C PRO A 99 -13.99 7.02 4.03
N LEU A 100 -14.91 7.66 3.31
CA LEU A 100 -15.51 7.11 2.09
C LEU A 100 -14.80 7.68 0.86
N VAL A 101 -14.32 6.79 0.00
CA VAL A 101 -13.84 7.15 -1.34
C VAL A 101 -14.81 6.58 -2.36
N THR A 102 -15.24 7.41 -3.30
CA THR A 102 -16.13 7.01 -4.40
C THR A 102 -15.41 7.21 -5.73
N ALA A 103 -15.34 6.16 -6.55
CA ALA A 103 -14.71 6.20 -7.87
C ALA A 103 -15.58 5.43 -8.87
N GLY A 104 -15.84 6.03 -10.04
CA GLY A 104 -16.72 5.45 -11.06
C GLY A 104 -18.20 5.31 -10.64
N TRP A 105 -18.56 5.81 -9.45
CA TRP A 105 -19.93 5.77 -8.94
C TRP A 105 -20.59 7.15 -9.07
N ARG A 106 -21.71 7.18 -9.79
CA ARG A 106 -22.52 8.39 -10.00
C ARG A 106 -23.49 8.70 -8.86
N ALA A 107 -23.39 7.99 -7.74
CA ALA A 107 -24.40 8.00 -6.68
C ALA A 107 -25.82 7.64 -7.15
N SER A 108 -26.06 7.17 -8.38
CA SER A 108 -27.40 6.91 -8.94
C SER A 108 -28.22 5.83 -8.22
N GLU A 109 -27.56 5.02 -7.39
CA GLU A 109 -28.20 3.98 -6.60
C GLU A 109 -28.84 4.58 -5.33
N GLY A 110 -30.13 4.90 -5.43
CA GLY A 110 -30.90 5.53 -4.34
C GLY A 110 -30.81 4.78 -3.02
N TYR A 111 -30.79 3.43 -3.06
CA TYR A 111 -30.70 2.62 -1.85
C TYR A 111 -29.36 2.80 -1.10
N ILE A 112 -28.23 3.08 -1.77
CA ILE A 112 -26.97 3.40 -1.07
C ILE A 112 -27.02 4.82 -0.51
N GLN A 113 -27.58 5.77 -1.25
CA GLN A 113 -27.74 7.15 -0.77
C GLN A 113 -28.57 7.20 0.51
N ASP A 114 -29.67 6.45 0.55
CA ASP A 114 -30.56 6.40 1.72
C ASP A 114 -29.82 5.88 2.95
N ILE A 115 -28.94 4.89 2.75
CA ILE A 115 -28.12 4.33 3.83
C ILE A 115 -27.11 5.34 4.33
N VAL A 116 -26.41 6.04 3.44
CA VAL A 116 -25.49 7.12 3.83
C VAL A 116 -26.25 8.21 4.57
N ARG A 117 -27.40 8.66 4.03
CA ARG A 117 -28.23 9.71 4.64
C ARG A 117 -28.72 9.31 6.03
N ASP A 118 -29.20 8.08 6.19
CA ASP A 118 -29.63 7.54 7.47
C ASP A 118 -28.48 7.39 8.46
N THR A 119 -27.29 6.99 7.97
CA THR A 119 -26.07 6.94 8.76
C THR A 119 -25.72 8.32 9.30
N MET A 120 -25.68 9.33 8.43
CA MET A 120 -25.24 10.68 8.81
C MET A 120 -26.28 11.45 9.61
N LYS A 121 -27.58 11.13 9.47
CA LYS A 121 -28.61 11.64 10.37
C LYS A 121 -28.50 11.09 11.79
N LYS A 122 -28.07 9.83 11.94
CA LYS A 122 -27.95 9.15 13.24
C LYS A 122 -26.62 9.41 13.93
N GLY A 123 -25.55 9.60 13.16
CA GLY A 123 -24.21 9.87 13.68
C GLY A 123 -23.95 11.36 13.85
N THR A 124 -23.62 11.79 15.06
CA THR A 124 -23.04 13.12 15.31
C THR A 124 -21.61 13.16 14.74
N LEU A 125 -21.47 13.24 13.42
CA LEU A 125 -20.19 13.51 12.74
C LEU A 125 -19.52 14.81 13.26
N GLY A 126 -20.30 15.69 13.90
CA GLY A 126 -19.83 16.92 14.54
C GLY A 126 -18.97 16.75 15.80
N ALA A 127 -18.84 15.55 16.38
CA ALA A 127 -18.05 15.37 17.62
C ALA A 127 -16.56 15.11 17.40
N THR A 128 -16.13 14.66 16.22
CA THR A 128 -14.71 14.32 15.96
C THR A 128 -14.00 15.22 14.94
N GLY A 129 -14.69 16.19 14.33
CA GLY A 129 -14.04 17.29 13.60
C GLY A 129 -13.11 16.89 12.44
N GLN A 130 -13.28 15.72 11.81
CA GLN A 130 -12.41 15.33 10.71
C GLN A 130 -13.00 15.73 9.36
N ALA A 131 -12.36 16.70 8.73
CA ALA A 131 -12.61 17.16 7.38
C ALA A 131 -12.23 16.12 6.30
N ASP A 132 -11.82 14.89 6.58
CA ASP A 132 -11.31 13.96 5.55
C ASP A 132 -12.19 12.71 5.35
N THR A 133 -13.52 12.87 5.44
CA THR A 133 -14.46 11.74 5.48
C THR A 133 -15.08 11.37 4.13
N LEU A 134 -14.94 12.21 3.10
CA LEU A 134 -15.46 11.94 1.76
C LEU A 134 -14.52 12.44 0.67
N SER A 135 -14.13 11.55 -0.24
CA SER A 135 -13.46 11.87 -1.50
C SER A 135 -14.28 11.37 -2.68
N ILE A 136 -14.60 12.26 -3.61
CA ILE A 136 -15.32 11.97 -4.85
C ILE A 136 -14.35 12.06 -6.01
N VAL A 137 -14.22 10.96 -6.74
CA VAL A 137 -13.36 10.84 -7.91
C VAL A 137 -14.26 10.76 -9.14
N ASP A 138 -14.51 11.93 -9.72
CA ASP A 138 -15.29 12.05 -10.95
C ASP A 138 -14.37 12.05 -12.18
N ILE A 139 -14.31 10.89 -12.83
CA ILE A 139 -13.50 10.64 -14.03
C ILE A 139 -14.00 11.46 -15.24
N ARG A 140 -15.26 11.91 -15.25
CA ARG A 140 -15.86 12.62 -16.39
C ARG A 140 -15.96 14.13 -16.16
N ASN A 141 -15.77 14.60 -14.92
CA ASN A 141 -15.91 16.01 -14.51
C ASN A 141 -17.22 16.61 -15.07
N GLU A 142 -18.32 15.89 -14.87
CA GLU A 142 -19.66 16.27 -15.32
C GLU A 142 -20.49 16.62 -14.08
N PRO A 143 -21.28 17.71 -14.09
CA PRO A 143 -22.13 18.03 -12.94
C PRO A 143 -23.22 16.96 -12.76
N TRP A 144 -23.19 16.25 -11.62
CA TRP A 144 -24.21 15.26 -11.25
C TRP A 144 -24.97 15.69 -9.97
N PRO A 145 -26.29 15.94 -10.04
CA PRO A 145 -27.10 16.35 -8.89
C PRO A 145 -27.03 15.40 -7.69
N GLU A 146 -26.87 14.10 -7.94
CA GLU A 146 -26.85 13.03 -6.94
C GLU A 146 -25.63 13.13 -6.01
N GLN A 147 -24.49 13.60 -6.52
CA GLN A 147 -23.28 13.80 -5.72
C GLN A 147 -23.40 14.99 -4.77
N ALA A 148 -24.25 15.97 -5.08
CA ALA A 148 -24.53 17.08 -4.16
C ALA A 148 -25.18 16.60 -2.86
N SER A 149 -26.14 15.66 -2.96
CA SER A 149 -26.76 15.04 -1.78
C SER A 149 -25.74 14.31 -0.92
N LEU A 150 -24.78 13.60 -1.53
CA LEU A 150 -23.74 12.89 -0.81
C LEU A 150 -22.83 13.88 -0.06
N MET A 151 -22.34 14.91 -0.75
CA MET A 151 -21.51 15.96 -0.13
C MET A 151 -22.23 16.64 1.04
N THR A 152 -23.51 16.99 0.90
CA THR A 152 -24.31 17.55 1.99
C THR A 152 -24.36 16.62 3.20
N CYS A 153 -24.50 15.31 3.01
CA CYS A 153 -24.51 14.35 4.11
C CYS A 153 -23.19 14.34 4.91
N TYR A 154 -22.07 14.61 4.24
CA TYR A 154 -20.74 14.69 4.86
C TYR A 154 -20.33 16.12 5.27
N GLY A 155 -21.20 17.12 5.11
CA GLY A 155 -20.86 18.52 5.38
C GLY A 155 -19.76 19.07 4.47
N LYS A 156 -19.68 18.56 3.24
CA LYS A 156 -18.68 18.90 2.24
C LYS A 156 -19.24 19.75 1.11
N ASP A 157 -18.34 20.42 0.40
CA ASP A 157 -18.61 21.11 -0.86
C ASP A 157 -17.75 20.55 -2.00
N LYS A 158 -17.97 21.06 -3.21
CA LYS A 158 -17.21 20.61 -4.38
C LYS A 158 -15.70 20.81 -4.21
N GLY A 159 -15.27 21.93 -3.64
CA GLY A 159 -13.84 22.25 -3.47
C GLY A 159 -13.13 21.36 -2.44
N THR A 160 -13.88 20.74 -1.54
CA THR A 160 -13.35 19.96 -0.41
C THR A 160 -13.61 18.46 -0.49
N ALA A 161 -14.56 18.01 -1.32
CA ALA A 161 -14.82 16.59 -1.56
C ALA A 161 -14.30 16.10 -2.91
N TYR A 162 -14.25 16.94 -3.94
CA TYR A 162 -13.82 16.48 -5.25
C TYR A 162 -12.31 16.39 -5.32
N VAL A 163 -11.87 15.24 -5.77
CA VAL A 163 -10.50 15.01 -6.18
C VAL A 163 -10.43 15.34 -7.67
N GLN A 164 -9.87 16.52 -7.98
CA GLN A 164 -9.73 16.95 -9.37
C GLN A 164 -8.74 16.03 -10.08
N ILE A 165 -9.21 15.46 -11.18
CA ILE A 165 -8.43 14.68 -12.12
C ILE A 165 -8.28 15.59 -13.35
N GLU A 166 -7.10 16.17 -13.57
CA GLU A 166 -6.89 17.10 -14.69
C GLU A 166 -7.18 16.43 -16.05
N LYS A 167 -8.00 17.11 -16.88
CA LYS A 167 -8.33 16.70 -18.24
C LYS A 167 -7.24 17.18 -19.21
N THR A 168 -6.22 16.37 -19.44
CA THR A 168 -5.49 16.31 -20.73
C THR A 168 -4.81 14.96 -20.96
N GLN A 169 -4.44 14.24 -19.89
CA GLN A 169 -4.01 12.84 -19.90
C GLN A 169 -4.66 12.19 -18.67
N PHE A 170 -5.57 11.25 -18.88
CA PHE A 170 -6.32 10.63 -17.78
C PHE A 170 -5.36 10.05 -16.73
N PRO A 171 -5.46 10.42 -15.43
CA PRO A 171 -5.05 9.52 -14.38
C PRO A 171 -6.03 8.35 -14.36
N LEU A 172 -5.47 7.15 -14.42
CA LEU A 172 -6.20 5.89 -14.36
C LEU A 172 -6.72 5.69 -12.94
N LEU A 173 -7.68 4.77 -12.77
CA LEU A 173 -8.13 4.35 -11.44
C LEU A 173 -6.95 3.88 -10.56
N ASP A 174 -5.90 3.37 -11.20
CA ASP A 174 -4.63 2.99 -10.56
C ASP A 174 -3.95 4.19 -9.89
N ASP A 175 -3.93 5.37 -10.51
CA ASP A 175 -3.32 6.58 -9.93
C ASP A 175 -4.03 7.01 -8.65
N LEU A 176 -5.36 6.83 -8.58
CA LEU A 176 -6.12 7.05 -7.35
C LEU A 176 -5.70 6.07 -6.25
N PHE A 177 -5.58 4.78 -6.56
CA PHE A 177 -5.19 3.78 -5.58
C PHE A 177 -3.77 4.00 -5.10
N ILE A 178 -2.84 4.33 -6.00
CA ILE A 178 -1.46 4.69 -5.68
C ILE A 178 -1.42 5.94 -4.79
N TRP A 179 -2.26 6.94 -5.06
CA TRP A 179 -2.38 8.14 -4.22
C TRP A 179 -2.90 7.82 -2.81
N LEU A 180 -3.95 7.00 -2.70
CA LEU A 180 -4.49 6.56 -1.40
C LEU A 180 -3.45 5.76 -0.61
N GLN A 181 -2.75 4.85 -1.28
CA GLN A 181 -1.65 4.07 -0.71
C GLN A 181 -0.53 5.00 -0.23
N THR A 182 -0.15 5.99 -1.03
CA THR A 182 0.86 6.98 -0.69
C THR A 182 0.49 7.78 0.56
N ARG A 183 -0.75 8.30 0.62
CA ARG A 183 -1.24 9.03 1.82
C ARG A 183 -1.25 8.12 3.06
N TYR A 184 -1.72 6.88 2.92
CA TYR A 184 -1.73 5.91 4.01
C TYR A 184 -0.31 5.61 4.51
N GLY A 185 0.62 5.34 3.58
CA GLY A 185 2.01 5.06 3.89
C GLY A 185 2.73 6.23 4.55
N LEU A 186 2.53 7.46 4.06
CA LEU A 186 3.08 8.65 4.72
C LEU A 186 2.54 8.81 6.13
N ASN A 187 1.23 8.62 6.35
CA ASN A 187 0.65 8.69 7.68
C ASN A 187 1.23 7.61 8.61
N CYS A 188 1.48 6.40 8.11
CA CYS A 188 2.19 5.37 8.86
C CYS A 188 3.61 5.81 9.25
N LEU A 189 4.36 6.42 8.33
CA LEU A 189 5.69 6.95 8.64
C LEU A 189 5.62 8.10 9.66
N VAL A 190 4.72 9.08 9.49
CA VAL A 190 4.51 10.19 10.44
C VAL A 190 4.31 9.65 11.85
N LYS A 191 3.43 8.66 12.03
CA LYS A 191 3.19 8.04 13.34
C LYS A 191 4.42 7.36 13.95
N ILE A 192 5.29 6.77 13.13
CA ILE A 192 6.55 6.18 13.61
C ILE A 192 7.49 7.28 14.14
N PHE A 193 7.49 8.46 13.52
CA PHE A 193 8.40 9.56 13.87
C PHE A 193 7.86 10.53 14.91
N ASP A 194 6.53 10.62 15.12
CA ASP A 194 5.90 11.53 16.09
C ASP A 194 6.41 11.33 17.54
N GLY A 195 6.97 10.17 17.88
CA GLY A 195 7.61 9.91 19.17
C GLY A 195 9.13 9.75 19.13
N LYS A 196 9.78 9.94 17.97
CA LYS A 196 11.18 9.57 17.73
C LYS A 196 12.04 10.69 17.15
N ASP A 197 11.56 11.37 16.11
CA ASP A 197 12.25 12.49 15.46
C ASP A 197 11.22 13.47 14.90
N GLN A 198 11.04 14.59 15.61
CA GLN A 198 10.00 15.57 15.29
C GLN A 198 10.31 16.35 13.99
N GLU A 199 11.58 16.51 13.61
CA GLU A 199 11.95 17.19 12.36
C GLU A 199 11.47 16.38 11.16
N ILE A 200 11.74 15.07 11.18
CA ILE A 200 11.30 14.16 10.12
C ILE A 200 9.78 14.05 10.12
N ALA A 201 9.14 13.90 11.28
CA ALA A 201 7.68 13.85 11.37
C ALA A 201 7.02 15.10 10.75
N ASN A 202 7.56 16.28 11.03
CA ASN A 202 7.07 17.55 10.47
C ASN A 202 7.30 17.63 8.96
N THR A 203 8.46 17.19 8.47
CA THR A 203 8.77 17.15 7.03
C THR A 203 7.78 16.25 6.29
N LEU A 204 7.56 15.04 6.79
CA LEU A 204 6.62 14.08 6.20
C LEU A 204 5.16 14.59 6.25
N ARG A 205 4.76 15.25 7.35
CA ARG A 205 3.44 15.89 7.47
C ARG A 205 3.28 17.01 6.46
N GLY A 206 4.31 17.82 6.24
CA GLY A 206 4.32 18.87 5.21
C GLY A 206 4.05 18.30 3.81
N HIS A 207 4.64 17.15 3.47
CA HIS A 207 4.37 16.48 2.19
C HIS A 207 2.95 15.89 2.10
N LEU A 208 2.41 15.38 3.21
CA LEU A 208 1.03 14.90 3.25
C LEU A 208 0.00 16.01 2.95
N GLU A 209 0.27 17.24 3.42
CA GLU A 209 -0.56 18.43 3.15
C GLU A 209 -0.50 18.88 1.69
N VAL A 210 0.60 18.60 0.98
CA VAL A 210 0.76 18.91 -0.45
C VAL A 210 0.08 17.87 -1.32
N LEU A 211 -0.06 16.62 -0.85
CA LEU A 211 -0.68 15.50 -1.57
C LEU A 211 -2.21 15.57 -1.62
N LYS A 212 -2.77 16.69 -2.05
CA LYS A 212 -4.23 16.94 -2.06
C LYS A 212 -4.96 16.20 -3.19
N ALA A 213 -4.27 15.80 -4.26
CA ALA A 213 -4.86 15.14 -5.43
C ALA A 213 -3.94 14.02 -6.00
N PRO A 214 -4.47 13.06 -6.79
CA PRO A 214 -3.72 11.93 -7.34
C PRO A 214 -2.59 12.25 -8.31
N ASP A 215 -2.64 13.41 -8.94
CA ASP A 215 -1.68 13.88 -9.94
C ASP A 215 -0.39 14.46 -9.33
N CYS A 216 -0.36 14.71 -8.03
CA CYS A 216 0.80 15.26 -7.35
C CYS A 216 1.63 14.17 -6.64
N GLY A 217 2.97 14.32 -6.68
CA GLY A 217 3.88 13.50 -5.87
C GLY A 217 4.39 12.21 -6.52
N LEU A 218 4.74 12.22 -7.82
CA LEU A 218 5.31 11.07 -8.55
C LEU A 218 6.40 10.30 -7.78
N LEU A 219 7.30 11.00 -7.08
CA LEU A 219 8.33 10.36 -6.25
C LEU A 219 7.72 9.54 -5.11
N PHE A 220 6.76 10.10 -4.38
CA PHE A 220 6.08 9.41 -3.28
C PHE A 220 5.26 8.25 -3.80
N ASN A 221 4.52 8.44 -4.89
CA ASN A 221 3.74 7.40 -5.55
C ASN A 221 4.61 6.18 -5.87
N LYS A 222 5.75 6.40 -6.55
CA LYS A 222 6.72 5.33 -6.82
C LYS A 222 7.37 4.78 -5.56
N TRP A 223 7.65 5.60 -4.56
CA TRP A 223 8.22 5.14 -3.29
C TRP A 223 7.29 4.16 -2.58
N PHE A 224 6.01 4.50 -2.46
CA PHE A 224 5.04 3.67 -1.76
C PHE A 224 4.53 2.49 -2.58
N ASP A 225 4.61 2.55 -3.91
CA ASP A 225 4.23 1.45 -4.80
C ASP A 225 5.38 0.47 -5.09
N ASP A 226 6.54 0.98 -5.51
CA ASP A 226 7.66 0.15 -5.98
C ASP A 226 8.69 -0.14 -4.88
N PHE A 227 9.01 0.85 -4.04
CA PHE A 227 10.12 0.72 -3.08
C PHE A 227 9.68 0.07 -1.77
N LEU A 228 8.75 0.71 -1.05
CA LEU A 228 8.44 0.38 0.34
C LEU A 228 7.89 -1.05 0.51
N PRO A 229 6.95 -1.56 -0.32
CA PRO A 229 6.46 -2.93 -0.18
C PRO A 229 7.60 -3.97 -0.29
N VAL A 230 8.50 -3.78 -1.26
CA VAL A 230 9.64 -4.67 -1.48
C VAL A 230 10.64 -4.57 -0.33
N TRP A 231 10.94 -3.35 0.12
CA TRP A 231 11.82 -3.11 1.27
C TRP A 231 11.31 -3.83 2.53
N VAL A 232 10.02 -3.71 2.84
CA VAL A 232 9.43 -4.35 4.01
C VAL A 232 9.49 -5.88 3.91
N ARG A 233 9.20 -6.44 2.72
CA ARG A 233 9.34 -7.89 2.46
C ARG A 233 10.79 -8.35 2.59
N LEU A 234 11.75 -7.56 2.11
CA LEU A 234 13.18 -7.84 2.24
C LEU A 234 13.59 -7.86 3.72
N CYS A 235 13.15 -6.88 4.50
CA CYS A 235 13.44 -6.83 5.94
C CYS A 235 12.85 -8.04 6.68
N PHE A 236 11.61 -8.42 6.38
CA PHE A 236 10.99 -9.63 6.92
C PHE A 236 11.74 -10.90 6.52
N ASN A 237 11.91 -11.13 5.23
CA ASN A 237 12.47 -12.37 4.73
C ASN A 237 13.99 -12.50 4.97
N SER A 238 14.67 -11.38 5.23
CA SER A 238 16.07 -11.39 5.67
C SER A 238 16.25 -11.64 7.18
N GLY A 239 15.15 -11.82 7.92
CA GLY A 239 15.13 -12.10 9.35
C GLY A 239 15.29 -10.87 10.24
N ARG A 240 15.03 -9.66 9.71
CA ARG A 240 15.19 -8.37 10.41
C ARG A 240 13.93 -7.82 11.00
N LEU A 241 12.80 -8.37 10.59
CA LEU A 241 11.48 -8.07 11.12
C LEU A 241 10.86 -9.40 11.55
N LEU A 242 10.34 -9.44 12.77
CA LEU A 242 9.68 -10.62 13.33
C LEU A 242 8.22 -10.30 13.56
N PHE A 243 7.36 -11.13 12.99
CA PHE A 243 5.93 -11.11 13.26
C PHE A 243 5.53 -12.36 14.02
N VAL A 244 4.61 -12.21 14.96
CA VAL A 244 4.14 -13.31 15.81
C VAL A 244 2.70 -13.66 15.45
N VAL A 245 2.43 -14.95 15.28
CA VAL A 245 1.10 -15.52 15.05
C VAL A 245 0.88 -16.65 16.06
N ASN A 246 -0.16 -16.55 16.88
CA ASN A 246 -0.49 -17.56 17.90
C ASN A 246 0.73 -17.94 18.79
N ALA A 247 1.45 -16.92 19.30
CA ALA A 247 2.67 -17.06 20.08
C ALA A 247 3.88 -17.71 19.36
N ASN A 248 3.80 -17.95 18.05
CA ASN A 248 4.91 -18.46 17.24
C ASN A 248 5.44 -17.39 16.29
N ASN A 249 6.75 -17.36 16.08
CA ASN A 249 7.36 -16.51 15.06
C ASN A 249 6.96 -17.00 13.67
N LEU A 250 6.51 -16.07 12.83
CA LEU A 250 6.27 -16.33 11.42
C LEU A 250 7.61 -16.64 10.72
N PRO A 251 7.70 -17.71 9.91
CA PRO A 251 8.96 -18.05 9.26
C PRO A 251 9.32 -17.00 8.21
N SER A 252 10.62 -16.75 8.01
CA SER A 252 11.16 -15.72 7.10
C SER A 252 10.99 -16.02 5.61
N ASN A 253 10.16 -17.00 5.26
CA ASN A 253 9.74 -17.33 3.90
C ASN A 253 8.22 -17.43 3.77
N ALA A 254 7.47 -17.03 4.82
CA ALA A 254 6.01 -17.06 4.81
C ALA A 254 5.42 -16.14 3.74
N ILE A 255 6.15 -15.08 3.35
CA ILE A 255 5.71 -14.08 2.40
C ILE A 255 6.57 -14.20 1.14
N PRO A 256 6.00 -14.59 0.00
CA PRO A 256 6.72 -14.68 -1.27
C PRO A 256 7.46 -13.37 -1.61
N THR A 257 8.76 -13.47 -1.87
CA THR A 257 9.57 -12.32 -2.34
C THR A 257 9.45 -12.08 -3.85
N HIS A 258 9.00 -13.08 -4.62
CA HIS A 258 8.95 -13.04 -6.09
C HIS A 258 7.70 -12.37 -6.67
N ARG A 259 6.64 -12.20 -5.86
CA ARG A 259 5.43 -11.48 -6.28
C ARG A 259 5.58 -10.01 -5.90
N ARG A 260 5.47 -9.13 -6.89
CA ARG A 260 5.60 -7.67 -6.71
C ARG A 260 4.54 -7.13 -5.75
N ASP A 261 3.32 -7.65 -5.86
CA ASP A 261 2.14 -7.05 -5.25
C ASP A 261 1.74 -7.71 -3.91
N GLU A 262 2.53 -8.67 -3.43
CA GLU A 262 2.25 -9.36 -2.17
C GLU A 262 2.31 -8.38 -1.00
N HIS A 263 1.19 -8.19 -0.30
CA HIS A 263 1.07 -7.08 0.66
C HIS A 263 1.68 -7.40 2.02
N ILE A 264 2.38 -6.41 2.60
CA ILE A 264 2.71 -6.36 4.04
C ILE A 264 2.12 -5.06 4.62
N PRO A 265 1.16 -5.16 5.57
CA PRO A 265 0.59 -4.02 6.28
C PRO A 265 1.63 -3.12 6.93
N TRP A 266 1.45 -1.81 6.74
CA TRP A 266 2.30 -0.78 7.34
C TRP A 266 1.77 -0.31 8.70
N GLY A 267 0.46 -0.38 8.92
CA GLY A 267 -0.19 0.14 10.13
C GLY A 267 -0.23 -0.77 11.35
N ASP A 268 0.51 -1.89 11.38
CA ASP A 268 0.59 -2.69 12.61
C ASP A 268 1.54 -2.04 13.62
N HIS A 269 0.99 -1.15 14.43
CA HIS A 269 1.72 -0.34 15.40
C HIS A 269 2.00 -1.06 16.74
N ASP A 270 1.48 -2.28 16.94
CA ASP A 270 1.73 -3.04 18.19
C ASP A 270 3.06 -3.81 18.13
N VAL A 271 3.70 -3.82 16.96
CA VAL A 271 5.00 -4.44 16.71
C VAL A 271 6.02 -3.34 16.45
N LEU A 272 7.25 -3.50 16.93
CA LEU A 272 8.35 -2.62 16.54
C LEU A 272 8.55 -2.68 15.03
N ARG A 273 8.57 -1.51 14.38
CA ARG A 273 8.74 -1.36 12.92
C ARG A 273 10.08 -0.68 12.56
N PRO A 274 11.22 -1.34 12.81
CA PRO A 274 12.52 -0.80 12.44
C PRO A 274 12.66 -0.66 10.91
N ASP A 275 11.97 -1.52 10.16
CA ASP A 275 11.85 -1.44 8.70
C ASP A 275 11.23 -0.11 8.23
N LEU A 276 10.13 0.34 8.85
CA LEU A 276 9.49 1.61 8.51
C LEU A 276 10.30 2.81 9.01
N SER A 277 10.93 2.71 10.19
CA SER A 277 11.84 3.74 10.68
C SER A 277 13.01 3.96 9.71
N ALA A 278 13.70 2.88 9.32
CA ALA A 278 14.79 2.91 8.36
C ALA A 278 14.35 3.47 7.00
N ALA A 279 13.18 3.05 6.51
CA ALA A 279 12.60 3.58 5.28
C ALA A 279 12.33 5.09 5.37
N GLY A 280 11.82 5.59 6.49
CA GLY A 280 11.57 7.02 6.65
C GLY A 280 12.83 7.88 6.72
N TYR A 281 13.91 7.40 7.38
CA TYR A 281 15.21 8.06 7.32
C TYR A 281 15.76 8.11 5.90
N LEU A 282 15.64 7.01 5.16
CA LEU A 282 16.05 6.95 3.77
C LEU A 282 15.23 7.91 2.89
N LEU A 283 13.90 7.90 3.01
CA LEU A 283 13.03 8.83 2.29
C LEU A 283 13.42 10.28 2.58
N ASN A 284 13.63 10.65 3.85
CA ASN A 284 14.07 11.99 4.23
C ASN A 284 15.43 12.37 3.61
N ALA A 285 16.37 11.43 3.48
CA ALA A 285 17.63 11.69 2.80
C ALA A 285 17.44 11.92 1.29
N LEU A 286 16.54 11.15 0.65
CA LEU A 286 16.24 11.29 -0.77
C LEU A 286 15.50 12.60 -1.08
N LEU A 287 14.63 13.07 -0.19
CA LEU A 287 13.94 14.37 -0.32
C LEU A 287 14.91 15.56 -0.25
N LYS A 288 16.10 15.37 0.32
CA LYS A 288 17.19 16.35 0.38
C LYS A 288 18.19 16.20 -0.78
N SER A 289 17.91 15.32 -1.74
CA SER A 289 18.77 15.04 -2.90
C SER A 289 18.21 15.70 -4.15
N ASP A 290 19.10 16.23 -5.00
CA ASP A 290 18.74 16.76 -6.33
C ASP A 290 18.62 15.66 -7.41
N ARG A 291 18.87 14.39 -7.04
CA ARG A 291 18.85 13.27 -7.97
C ARG A 291 17.42 12.81 -8.27
N ASN A 292 17.18 12.45 -9.52
CA ASN A 292 15.90 11.89 -9.94
C ASN A 292 15.92 10.36 -9.79
N TRP A 293 15.48 9.90 -8.62
CA TRP A 293 15.43 8.47 -8.28
C TRP A 293 14.26 7.78 -8.96
N ASP A 294 14.55 6.63 -9.57
CA ASP A 294 13.52 5.75 -10.10
C ASP A 294 13.45 4.46 -9.29
N PHE A 295 12.23 4.09 -8.92
CA PHE A 295 11.96 2.86 -8.16
C PHE A 295 11.31 1.79 -9.03
N SER A 296 10.76 2.17 -10.19
CA SER A 296 10.02 1.27 -11.07
C SER A 296 10.93 0.26 -11.78
N GLU A 297 12.15 0.67 -12.14
CA GLU A 297 13.13 -0.18 -12.81
C GLU A 297 13.72 -1.25 -11.87
N PHE A 298 13.96 -0.88 -10.61
CA PHE A 298 14.47 -1.78 -9.58
C PHE A 298 13.65 -1.64 -8.29
N PRO A 299 12.48 -2.29 -8.19
CA PRO A 299 11.64 -2.23 -7.00
C PRO A 299 12.41 -2.64 -5.73
N GLY A 300 12.34 -1.81 -4.68
CA GLY A 300 13.11 -1.94 -3.44
C GLY A 300 14.58 -1.50 -3.52
N GLY A 301 15.09 -1.10 -4.70
CA GLY A 301 16.40 -0.48 -4.91
C GLY A 301 16.26 1.01 -5.22
N LEU A 302 17.40 1.72 -5.25
CA LEU A 302 17.45 3.12 -5.68
C LEU A 302 18.18 3.18 -7.02
N TRP A 303 17.48 3.54 -8.09
CA TRP A 303 18.06 3.65 -9.43
C TRP A 303 18.30 5.10 -9.80
N ASP A 304 19.56 5.43 -10.06
CA ASP A 304 19.98 6.69 -10.63
C ASP A 304 20.16 6.52 -12.15
N ILE A 305 19.19 7.03 -12.91
CA ILE A 305 19.14 6.89 -14.37
C ILE A 305 20.35 7.58 -15.03
N SER A 306 20.75 8.76 -14.54
CA SER A 306 21.89 9.54 -15.07
C SER A 306 23.19 8.76 -14.99
N GLU A 307 23.49 8.23 -13.82
CA GLU A 307 24.75 7.53 -13.55
C GLU A 307 24.69 6.05 -13.95
N ARG A 308 23.49 5.54 -14.28
CA ARG A 308 23.22 4.11 -14.41
C ARG A 308 23.72 3.34 -13.19
N ARG A 309 23.45 3.92 -12.01
CA ARG A 309 23.89 3.40 -10.71
C ARG A 309 22.71 2.78 -9.98
N LEU A 310 22.86 1.52 -9.60
CA LEU A 310 21.93 0.83 -8.72
C LEU A 310 22.49 0.85 -7.29
N ILE A 311 21.71 1.35 -6.35
CA ILE A 311 22.03 1.28 -4.92
C ILE A 311 21.07 0.30 -4.26
N LEU A 312 21.63 -0.70 -3.58
CA LEU A 312 20.90 -1.73 -2.85
C LEU A 312 20.86 -1.37 -1.37
N PRO A 313 19.73 -0.88 -0.84
CA PRO A 313 19.59 -0.67 0.59
C PRO A 313 19.53 -2.02 1.31
N LEU A 314 20.31 -2.16 2.39
CA LEU A 314 20.33 -3.37 3.22
C LEU A 314 20.06 -3.00 4.69
N PRO A 315 19.16 -3.72 5.38
CA PRO A 315 18.85 -3.45 6.78
C PRO A 315 20.07 -3.74 7.68
N ALA A 316 20.48 -2.72 8.42
CA ALA A 316 21.73 -2.67 9.18
C ALA A 316 21.53 -2.51 10.71
N TRP A 317 20.29 -2.45 11.19
CA TRP A 317 20.01 -2.43 12.63
C TRP A 317 20.44 -3.71 13.33
N LYS A 318 20.67 -3.63 14.65
CA LYS A 318 21.34 -4.69 15.44
C LYS A 318 20.79 -6.09 15.12
N PRO A 319 21.60 -7.02 14.58
CA PRO A 319 21.19 -8.40 14.42
C PRO A 319 21.37 -9.19 15.70
N GLU A 320 20.36 -9.97 16.06
CA GLU A 320 20.59 -11.25 16.74
C GLU A 320 21.03 -12.34 15.73
N ARG A 321 20.91 -12.10 14.41
CA ARG A 321 21.15 -13.10 13.35
C ARG A 321 21.79 -12.50 12.08
N PRO A 322 22.66 -13.25 11.36
CA PRO A 322 23.20 -12.81 10.07
C PRO A 322 22.10 -12.44 9.07
N LEU A 323 22.37 -11.43 8.24
CA LEU A 323 21.45 -11.00 7.19
C LEU A 323 21.32 -12.10 6.12
N GLN A 324 20.10 -12.57 5.86
CA GLN A 324 19.87 -13.54 4.78
C GLN A 324 19.70 -12.81 3.44
N LEU A 325 20.78 -12.71 2.67
CA LEU A 325 20.80 -12.02 1.38
C LEU A 325 20.09 -12.78 0.25
N SER A 326 19.70 -14.04 0.48
CA SER A 326 18.79 -14.77 -0.42
C SER A 326 17.46 -14.03 -0.64
N ALA A 327 17.03 -13.19 0.31
CA ALA A 327 15.86 -12.32 0.17
C ALA A 327 16.00 -11.29 -0.97
N LEU A 328 17.23 -10.93 -1.37
CA LEU A 328 17.50 -10.02 -2.50
C LEU A 328 17.32 -10.69 -3.87
N LYS A 329 17.22 -12.02 -3.91
CA LYS A 329 17.25 -12.77 -5.18
C LYS A 329 16.22 -12.25 -6.19
N PRO A 330 14.96 -11.95 -5.82
CA PRO A 330 14.01 -11.38 -6.77
C PRO A 330 14.36 -9.98 -7.25
N LEU A 331 15.03 -9.15 -6.46
CA LEU A 331 15.51 -7.82 -6.88
C LEU A 331 16.68 -7.95 -7.88
N VAL A 332 17.53 -8.97 -7.70
CA VAL A 332 18.64 -9.27 -8.61
C VAL A 332 18.16 -9.99 -9.88
N GLU A 333 17.13 -10.82 -9.77
CA GLU A 333 16.54 -11.59 -10.87
C GLU A 333 15.48 -10.83 -11.66
N SER A 334 14.82 -9.82 -11.07
CA SER A 334 13.91 -8.90 -11.78
C SER A 334 14.64 -8.11 -12.88
N ARG A 335 15.97 -8.14 -12.91
CA ARG A 335 16.79 -7.70 -14.04
C ARG A 335 16.42 -8.41 -15.37
N HIS A 336 15.84 -9.60 -15.32
CA HIS A 336 15.28 -10.26 -16.50
C HIS A 336 13.98 -9.62 -16.99
N TRP A 337 13.32 -8.81 -16.16
CA TRP A 337 12.01 -8.22 -16.44
C TRP A 337 12.09 -6.83 -17.06
N SER A 338 13.18 -6.09 -16.85
CA SER A 338 13.21 -4.68 -17.30
C SER A 338 13.61 -4.49 -18.76
N HIS A 339 14.28 -5.45 -19.42
CA HIS A 339 14.83 -5.29 -20.78
C HIS A 339 15.62 -3.96 -21.02
N LYS A 340 15.96 -3.23 -19.95
CA LYS A 340 16.44 -1.85 -19.95
C LYS A 340 17.55 -1.73 -18.90
N GLY A 341 18.56 -0.91 -19.20
CA GLY A 341 19.63 -0.58 -18.27
C GLY A 341 20.85 -1.53 -18.20
N LYS A 342 21.97 -1.09 -18.79
CA LYS A 342 23.30 -1.57 -18.39
C LYS A 342 23.66 -0.90 -17.06
N ILE A 343 23.53 -1.62 -15.93
CA ILE A 343 24.08 -1.17 -14.64
C ILE A 343 25.58 -0.94 -14.81
N LYS A 344 26.03 0.31 -14.66
CA LYS A 344 27.45 0.68 -14.70
C LYS A 344 28.07 0.58 -13.31
N HIS A 345 27.33 1.06 -12.31
CA HIS A 345 27.78 1.12 -10.92
C HIS A 345 26.79 0.41 -10.02
N LEU A 346 27.30 -0.37 -9.07
CA LEU A 346 26.52 -1.05 -8.05
C LEU A 346 27.05 -0.63 -6.68
N SER A 347 26.14 -0.19 -5.80
CA SER A 347 26.49 0.17 -4.44
C SER A 347 25.58 -0.53 -3.44
N ILE A 348 26.09 -0.79 -2.25
CA ILE A 348 25.35 -1.24 -1.08
C ILE A 348 25.21 -0.06 -0.13
N LEU A 349 24.00 0.16 0.36
CA LEU A 349 23.70 1.18 1.35
C LEU A 349 23.20 0.50 2.63
N PRO A 350 24.02 0.39 3.69
CA PRO A 350 23.53 -0.07 4.99
C PRO A 350 22.54 0.97 5.56
N VAL A 351 21.30 0.56 5.82
CA VAL A 351 20.24 1.43 6.35
C VAL A 351 19.89 1.00 7.78
N SER A 352 20.11 1.88 8.74
CA SER A 352 19.76 1.68 10.15
C SER A 352 18.37 2.23 10.44
N ASP A 353 17.70 1.66 11.44
CA ASP A 353 16.47 2.22 12.00
C ASP A 353 16.73 3.33 13.03
N ASP A 354 17.99 3.57 13.38
CA ASP A 354 18.48 4.69 14.19
C ASP A 354 19.75 5.27 13.54
N PRO A 355 19.77 6.57 13.16
CA PRO A 355 20.90 7.21 12.51
C PRO A 355 22.14 7.28 13.42
N ASN A 356 21.97 7.16 14.74
CA ASN A 356 23.08 7.14 15.70
C ASN A 356 23.66 5.74 15.89
N GLN A 357 23.06 4.71 15.30
CA GLN A 357 23.57 3.36 15.41
C GLN A 357 24.83 3.20 14.55
N ASN A 358 25.83 2.53 15.11
CA ASN A 358 27.03 2.16 14.36
C ASN A 358 26.65 1.33 13.12
N LEU A 359 27.16 1.77 11.97
CA LEU A 359 27.08 1.04 10.72
C LEU A 359 27.82 -0.31 10.84
N PRO A 360 27.46 -1.30 10.00
CA PRO A 360 28.13 -2.59 9.99
C PRO A 360 29.63 -2.43 9.78
N ASN A 361 30.43 -3.25 10.47
CA ASN A 361 31.88 -3.23 10.30
C ASN A 361 32.30 -3.69 8.89
N VAL A 362 33.55 -3.39 8.53
CA VAL A 362 34.14 -3.70 7.22
C VAL A 362 34.03 -5.19 6.87
N ASN A 363 34.22 -6.09 7.82
CA ASN A 363 34.10 -7.53 7.57
C ASN A 363 32.66 -7.92 7.17
N THR A 364 31.66 -7.29 7.77
CA THR A 364 30.25 -7.53 7.47
C THR A 364 29.90 -7.02 6.08
N THR A 365 30.36 -5.81 5.73
CA THR A 365 30.09 -5.23 4.42
C THR A 365 30.84 -5.96 3.30
N MET A 366 32.08 -6.41 3.53
CA MET A 366 32.83 -7.29 2.63
C MET A 366 32.10 -8.62 2.37
N ASN A 367 31.50 -9.22 3.40
CA ASN A 367 30.69 -10.42 3.23
C ASN A 367 29.45 -10.14 2.37
N TRP A 368 28.78 -9.00 2.58
CA TRP A 368 27.63 -8.61 1.75
C TRP A 368 28.03 -8.38 0.28
N GLN A 369 29.13 -7.68 0.03
CA GLN A 369 29.70 -7.51 -1.32
C GLN A 369 29.96 -8.88 -1.96
N GLY A 370 30.59 -9.80 -1.23
CA GLY A 370 30.85 -11.17 -1.67
C GLY A 370 29.61 -11.93 -2.11
N GLN A 371 28.58 -11.96 -1.26
CA GLN A 371 27.34 -12.66 -1.55
C GLN A 371 26.55 -12.01 -2.69
N ILE A 372 26.46 -10.67 -2.74
CA ILE A 372 25.78 -9.97 -3.83
C ILE A 372 26.49 -10.21 -5.16
N ALA A 373 27.82 -10.15 -5.17
CA ALA A 373 28.61 -10.43 -6.38
C ALA A 373 28.33 -11.84 -6.94
N GLN A 374 28.22 -12.85 -6.06
CA GLN A 374 27.85 -14.21 -6.46
C GLN A 374 26.44 -14.32 -7.06
N MET A 375 25.51 -13.46 -6.65
CA MET A 375 24.15 -13.40 -7.20
C MET A 375 24.10 -12.69 -8.55
N MET A 376 25.09 -11.86 -8.87
CA MET A 376 25.13 -11.07 -10.11
C MET A 376 25.64 -11.90 -11.28
N LYS A 377 24.82 -12.04 -12.33
CA LYS A 377 25.18 -12.81 -13.55
C LYS A 377 26.12 -12.09 -14.53
N SER A 378 26.60 -10.89 -14.19
CA SER A 378 27.50 -10.08 -15.04
C SER A 378 28.94 -10.22 -14.59
N ALA A 379 29.87 -10.49 -15.51
CA ALA A 379 31.30 -10.67 -15.19
C ALA A 379 31.91 -9.50 -14.41
N TRP A 380 31.54 -8.25 -14.73
CA TRP A 380 32.01 -7.07 -14.00
C TRP A 380 31.44 -6.98 -12.58
N LEU A 381 30.15 -7.27 -12.39
CA LEU A 381 29.49 -7.19 -11.09
C LEU A 381 29.72 -8.45 -10.24
N GLY A 382 30.33 -9.49 -10.81
CA GLY A 382 30.75 -10.70 -10.11
C GLY A 382 32.03 -10.54 -9.29
N ASN A 383 32.73 -9.40 -9.40
CA ASN A 383 33.84 -9.05 -8.50
C ASN A 383 33.31 -8.18 -7.34
N PRO A 384 33.43 -8.61 -6.07
CA PRO A 384 33.04 -7.83 -4.90
C PRO A 384 33.69 -6.44 -4.82
N GLU A 385 34.90 -6.27 -5.33
CA GLU A 385 35.64 -5.00 -5.32
C GLU A 385 34.96 -3.92 -6.18
N ASN A 386 34.16 -4.32 -7.16
CA ASN A 386 33.41 -3.41 -8.03
C ASN A 386 32.08 -2.94 -7.40
N ILE A 387 31.75 -3.44 -6.21
CA ILE A 387 30.55 -3.06 -5.45
C ILE A 387 30.98 -2.06 -4.38
N GLN A 388 30.49 -0.83 -4.43
CA GLN A 388 30.86 0.18 -3.43
C GLN A 388 29.96 0.10 -2.21
N VAL A 389 30.48 0.41 -1.02
CA VAL A 389 29.64 0.64 0.16
C VAL A 389 29.49 2.15 0.31
N VAL A 390 28.25 2.63 0.33
CA VAL A 390 27.91 4.05 0.47
C VAL A 390 27.08 4.26 1.73
N ASP A 391 27.03 5.49 2.22
CA ASP A 391 26.20 5.90 3.35
C ASP A 391 25.02 6.79 2.87
N LEU A 392 24.19 7.21 3.82
CA LEU A 392 23.05 8.08 3.54
C LEU A 392 23.48 9.49 3.10
N GLU A 393 24.69 9.95 3.44
CA GLU A 393 25.19 11.26 3.03
C GLU A 393 25.56 11.27 1.56
N ALA A 394 26.10 10.16 1.04
CA ALA A 394 26.39 9.97 -0.38
C ALA A 394 25.16 10.08 -1.29
N LEU A 395 23.94 9.95 -0.74
CA LEU A 395 22.70 10.19 -1.48
C LEU A 395 22.39 11.68 -1.65
N ARG A 396 22.90 12.54 -0.76
CA ARG A 396 22.61 13.98 -0.74
C ARG A 396 23.53 14.77 -1.67
N SER A 397 24.75 14.30 -1.90
CA SER A 397 25.74 14.98 -2.73
C SER A 397 25.65 14.55 -4.20
N ALA A 398 25.46 15.52 -5.09
CA ALA A 398 25.84 15.38 -6.49
C ALA A 398 27.37 15.49 -6.55
N THR A 399 28.06 14.36 -6.65
CA THR A 399 29.50 14.35 -6.98
C THR A 399 29.68 14.58 -8.47
#